data_AF-A0A0E9UEL1-F1
#
_entry.id   AF-A0A0E9UEL1-F1
#
_cell.length_a   1.000
_cell.length_b   1.000
_cell.length_c   1.000
_cell.angle_alpha   90.00
_cell.angle_beta   90.00
_cell.angle_gamma   90.00
#
_symmetry.space_group_name_H-M   'P 1'
#
loop_
_entity.id
_entity.type
_entity.pdbx_description
1 polymer ?
#
loop_
_entity_poly.entity_id
_entity_poly.type
_entity_poly.pdbx_seq_one_letter_code
_entity_poly.pdbx_strand_id
1 'polypeptide(L)'
;MKAILCVRLREILYKSVHYCLERREQTGSNQDRKSSGRPRCVTVQEDMYIRVSGLRNRHLTGLQLAVSLNSTRQTSASSATVKRQLWVVVIILIVTLSVLFDQLMIPL
;
A
#
# COMPACT_ATOMS: atom_id res chain seq x y z
N MET A 1 -9.26 14.66 -42.23
CA MET A 1 -8.70 14.19 -40.93
C MET A 1 -9.74 14.05 -39.80
N LYS A 2 -10.73 14.96 -39.66
CA LYS A 2 -11.76 14.88 -38.59
C LYS A 2 -12.68 13.64 -38.64
N ALA A 3 -13.04 13.16 -39.83
CA ALA A 3 -13.94 12.01 -39.99
C ALA A 3 -13.31 10.66 -39.53
N ILE A 4 -12.02 10.45 -39.80
CA ILE A 4 -11.29 9.24 -39.40
C ILE A 4 -11.17 9.15 -37.87
N LEU A 5 -10.94 10.30 -37.21
CA LEU A 5 -10.92 10.38 -35.75
C LEU A 5 -12.28 10.05 -35.14
N CYS A 6 -13.38 10.52 -35.76
CA CYS A 6 -14.75 10.26 -35.32
C CYS A 6 -15.13 8.76 -35.40
N VAL A 7 -14.76 8.09 -36.50
CA VAL A 7 -15.02 6.64 -36.67
C VAL A 7 -14.24 5.82 -35.63
N ARG A 8 -12.95 6.14 -35.41
CA ARG A 8 -12.15 5.45 -34.39
C ARG A 8 -12.65 5.66 -32.97
N LEU A 9 -13.10 6.88 -32.63
CA LEU A 9 -13.68 7.17 -31.33
C LEU A 9 -14.98 6.37 -31.08
N ARG A 10 -15.82 6.22 -32.11
CA ARG A 10 -17.07 5.44 -32.02
C ARG A 10 -16.81 3.95 -31.78
N GLU A 11 -15.82 3.36 -32.44
CA GLU A 11 -15.47 1.95 -32.26
C GLU A 11 -14.85 1.66 -30.87
N ILE A 12 -14.00 2.56 -30.38
CA ILE A 12 -13.44 2.47 -29.02
C ILE A 12 -14.56 2.56 -27.98
N LEU A 13 -15.50 3.49 -28.19
CA LEU A 13 -16.65 3.67 -27.29
C LEU A 13 -17.56 2.44 -27.29
N TYR A 14 -17.85 1.84 -28.45
CA TYR A 14 -18.67 0.63 -28.55
C TYR A 14 -18.07 -0.55 -27.77
N LYS A 15 -16.78 -0.82 -27.95
CA LYS A 15 -16.07 -1.90 -27.23
C LYS A 15 -16.02 -1.65 -25.73
N SER A 16 -15.78 -0.39 -25.33
CA SER A 16 -15.77 0.01 -23.93
C SER A 16 -17.13 -0.19 -23.26
N VAL A 17 -18.21 0.26 -23.91
CA VAL A 17 -19.59 0.09 -23.43
C VAL A 17 -19.97 -1.38 -23.32
N HIS A 18 -19.66 -2.19 -24.34
CA HIS A 18 -19.91 -3.63 -24.31
C HIS A 18 -19.20 -4.31 -23.13
N TYR A 19 -17.91 -4.01 -22.93
CA TYR A 19 -17.13 -4.56 -21.81
C TYR A 19 -17.67 -4.12 -20.45
N CYS A 20 -18.13 -2.88 -20.31
CA CYS A 20 -18.74 -2.39 -19.09
C CYS A 20 -20.06 -3.10 -18.76
N LEU A 21 -20.90 -3.37 -19.76
CA LEU A 21 -22.15 -4.11 -19.58
C LEU A 21 -21.89 -5.57 -19.18
N GLU A 22 -21.00 -6.25 -19.88
CA GLU A 22 -20.62 -7.63 -19.57
C GLU A 22 -19.99 -7.74 -18.16
N ARG A 23 -19.12 -6.80 -17.79
CA ARG A 23 -18.55 -6.73 -16.43
C ARG A 23 -19.64 -6.52 -15.37
N ARG A 24 -20.62 -5.65 -15.65
CA ARG A 24 -21.73 -5.38 -14.74
C ARG A 24 -22.58 -6.62 -14.50
N GLU A 25 -22.86 -7.41 -15.53
CA GLU A 25 -23.58 -8.68 -15.38
C GLU A 25 -22.79 -9.68 -14.51
N GLN A 26 -21.46 -9.72 -14.64
CA GLN A 26 -20.60 -10.62 -13.85
C GLN A 26 -20.40 -10.18 -12.40
N THR A 27 -20.20 -8.88 -12.16
CA THR A 27 -19.75 -8.34 -10.85
C THR A 27 -20.85 -7.58 -10.11
N GLY A 28 -21.96 -7.24 -10.77
CA GLY A 28 -23.04 -6.40 -10.24
C GLY A 28 -22.66 -4.92 -10.06
N SER A 29 -21.45 -4.52 -10.44
CA SER A 29 -20.88 -3.20 -10.16
C SER A 29 -20.19 -2.60 -11.39
N ASN A 30 -20.40 -1.30 -11.60
CA ASN A 30 -19.73 -0.50 -12.62
C ASN A 30 -18.43 0.12 -12.10
N GLN A 31 -18.04 -0.16 -10.86
CA GLN A 31 -16.80 0.38 -10.29
C GLN A 31 -15.58 -0.18 -11.02
N ASP A 32 -14.53 0.64 -11.06
CA ASP A 32 -13.26 0.21 -11.60
C ASP A 32 -12.64 -0.88 -10.74
N ARG A 33 -12.01 -1.85 -11.41
CA ARG A 33 -11.30 -2.92 -10.72
C ARG A 33 -10.09 -2.32 -10.02
N LYS A 34 -9.88 -2.70 -8.76
CA LYS A 34 -8.64 -2.37 -8.06
C LYS A 34 -7.48 -2.97 -8.82
N SER A 35 -6.53 -2.12 -9.21
CA SER A 35 -5.27 -2.58 -9.79
C SER A 35 -4.49 -3.38 -8.76
N SER A 36 -3.97 -4.56 -9.14
CA SER A 36 -3.18 -5.43 -8.27
C SER A 36 -1.86 -4.79 -7.81
N GLY A 37 -1.35 -3.81 -8.56
CA GLY A 37 -0.13 -3.09 -8.23
C GLY A 37 1.12 -3.97 -8.21
N ARG A 38 2.27 -3.37 -7.88
CA ARG A 38 3.54 -4.10 -7.72
C ARG A 38 3.61 -4.72 -6.31
N PRO A 39 4.02 -5.99 -6.17
CA PRO A 39 4.23 -6.58 -4.86
C PRO A 39 5.31 -5.82 -4.07
N ARG A 40 5.14 -5.78 -2.74
CA ARG A 40 6.11 -5.13 -1.85
C ARG A 40 7.41 -5.95 -1.81
N CYS A 41 8.53 -5.25 -1.69
CA CYS A 41 9.86 -5.85 -1.53
C CYS A 41 10.04 -6.59 -0.19
N VAL A 42 9.22 -6.23 0.81
CA VAL A 42 9.24 -6.77 2.16
C VAL A 42 8.01 -7.65 2.34
N THR A 43 8.21 -8.87 2.83
CA THR A 43 7.17 -9.83 3.17
C THR A 43 6.48 -9.45 4.48
N VAL A 44 5.33 -10.06 4.77
CA VAL A 44 4.57 -9.81 6.00
C VAL A 44 5.40 -10.13 7.25
N GLN A 45 6.19 -11.20 7.23
CA GLN A 45 7.02 -11.61 8.37
C GLN A 45 8.14 -10.60 8.66
N GLU A 46 8.76 -10.05 7.62
CA GLU A 46 9.82 -9.05 7.79
C GLU A 46 9.26 -7.70 8.20
N ASP A 47 8.07 -7.33 7.71
CA ASP A 47 7.36 -6.14 8.18
C ASP A 47 7.03 -6.25 9.67
N MET A 48 6.58 -7.43 10.11
CA MET A 48 6.38 -7.73 11.53
C MET A 48 7.69 -7.66 12.32
N TYR A 49 8.79 -8.17 11.79
CA TYR A 49 10.11 -8.04 12.42
C TYR A 49 10.53 -6.57 12.58
N ILE A 50 10.39 -5.75 11.53
CA ILE A 50 10.70 -4.31 11.58
C ILE A 50 9.85 -3.62 12.66
N ARG A 51 8.55 -3.93 12.69
CA ARG A 51 7.60 -3.37 13.66
C ARG A 51 7.95 -3.76 15.09
N VAL A 52 8.13 -5.04 15.38
CA VAL A 52 8.47 -5.51 16.74
C VAL A 52 9.83 -4.99 17.18
N SER A 53 10.82 -5.02 16.29
CA SER A 53 12.17 -4.55 16.61
C SER A 53 12.22 -3.04 16.86
N GLY A 54 11.49 -2.24 16.07
CA GLY A 54 11.38 -0.80 16.26
C GLY A 54 10.63 -0.41 17.54
N LEU A 55 9.58 -1.15 17.91
CA LEU A 55 8.83 -0.90 19.15
C LEU A 55 9.63 -1.27 20.40
N ARG A 56 10.35 -2.40 20.37
CA ARG A 56 11.19 -2.85 21.49
C ARG A 56 12.42 -1.96 21.66
N ASN A 57 13.06 -1.58 20.55
CA ASN A 57 14.32 -0.84 20.56
C ASN A 57 14.15 0.51 19.88
N ARG A 58 13.68 1.51 20.62
CA ARG A 58 13.40 2.86 20.08
C ARG A 58 14.65 3.58 19.52
N HIS A 59 15.85 3.20 19.95
CA HIS A 59 17.12 3.77 19.49
C HIS A 59 17.67 3.07 18.23
N LEU A 60 17.05 1.98 17.79
CA LEU A 60 17.54 1.18 16.68
C LEU A 60 17.38 1.94 15.36
N THR A 61 18.48 2.15 14.65
CA THR A 61 18.43 2.91 13.39
C THR A 61 17.97 2.03 12.24
N GLY A 62 17.21 2.60 11.29
CA GLY A 62 16.74 1.87 10.11
C GLY A 62 17.87 1.21 9.29
N LEU A 63 19.10 1.75 9.35
CA LEU A 63 20.27 1.14 8.75
C LEU A 63 20.69 -0.16 9.47
N GLN A 64 20.72 -0.16 10.80
CA GLN A 64 21.03 -1.35 11.60
C GLN A 64 19.99 -2.46 11.38
N LEU A 65 18.72 -2.08 11.29
CA LEU A 65 17.63 -3.00 10.90
C LEU A 65 17.81 -3.58 9.51
N ALA A 66 18.21 -2.75 8.54
CA ALA A 66 18.45 -3.22 7.18
C ALA A 66 19.63 -4.20 7.12
N VAL A 67 20.71 -3.95 7.87
CA VAL A 67 21.84 -4.89 7.97
C VAL A 67 21.40 -6.21 8.59
N SER A 68 20.67 -6.17 9.70
CA SER A 68 20.14 -7.36 10.38
C SER A 68 19.17 -8.17 9.51
N LEU A 69 18.33 -7.49 8.73
CA LEU A 69 17.44 -8.16 7.78
C LEU A 69 18.21 -8.78 6.62
N ASN A 70 19.15 -8.02 6.04
CA ASN A 70 19.87 -8.44 4.85
C ASN A 70 20.87 -9.58 5.14
N SER A 71 21.30 -9.79 6.38
CA SER A 71 22.15 -10.94 6.73
C SER A 71 21.44 -12.29 6.56
N THR A 72 20.10 -12.30 6.65
CA THR A 72 19.28 -13.52 6.53
C THR A 72 18.68 -13.73 5.14
N ARG A 73 18.76 -12.71 4.27
CA ARG A 73 18.10 -12.70 2.97
C ARG A 73 19.08 -12.99 1.83
N GLN A 74 18.58 -13.67 0.80
CA GLN A 74 19.28 -13.76 -0.49
C GLN A 74 19.13 -12.47 -1.31
N THR A 75 18.00 -11.76 -1.17
CA THR A 75 17.72 -10.50 -1.88
C THR A 75 17.72 -9.33 -0.91
N SER A 76 18.65 -8.40 -1.10
CA SER A 76 18.80 -7.26 -0.19
C SER A 76 17.64 -6.27 -0.31
N ALA A 77 17.11 -5.86 0.84
CA ALA A 77 16.24 -4.70 0.95
C ALA A 77 17.08 -3.43 1.09
N SER A 78 16.65 -2.36 0.42
CA SER A 78 17.28 -1.05 0.61
C SER A 78 17.02 -0.51 2.02
N SER A 79 17.99 0.20 2.57
CA SER A 79 17.84 0.88 3.87
C SER A 79 16.71 1.92 3.86
N ALA A 80 16.47 2.56 2.71
CA ALA A 80 15.35 3.48 2.52
C ALA A 80 14.00 2.76 2.64
N THR A 81 13.88 1.54 2.11
CA THR A 81 12.67 0.71 2.25
C THR A 81 12.39 0.41 3.72
N VAL A 82 13.41 -0.04 4.46
CA VAL A 82 13.28 -0.37 5.89
C VAL A 82 12.94 0.86 6.72
N LYS A 83 13.59 2.00 6.44
CA LYS A 83 13.29 3.28 7.11
C LYS A 83 11.84 3.71 6.86
N ARG A 84 11.34 3.62 5.62
CA ARG A 84 9.94 3.95 5.30
C ARG A 84 8.96 3.12 6.13
N GLN A 85 9.20 1.81 6.27
CA GLN A 85 8.34 0.96 7.09
C GLN A 85 8.43 1.30 8.59
N LEU A 86 9.63 1.60 9.09
CA LEU A 86 9.81 2.02 10.47
C LEU A 86 9.02 3.31 10.79
N TRP A 87 9.02 4.29 9.88
CA TRP A 87 8.22 5.52 10.04
C TRP A 87 6.72 5.25 10.10
N VAL A 88 6.21 4.31 9.29
CA VAL A 88 4.79 3.91 9.34
C VAL A 88 4.42 3.39 10.72
N VAL A 89 5.29 2.59 11.35
CA VAL A 89 5.06 2.08 12.72
C VAL A 89 5.00 3.21 13.74
N VAL A 90 5.92 4.19 13.64
CA VAL A 90 5.95 5.37 14.53
C VAL A 90 4.69 6.21 14.35
N ILE A 91 4.28 6.48 13.10
CA ILE A 91 3.06 7.24 12.80
C ILE A 91 1.83 6.54 13.37
N ILE A 92 1.71 5.22 13.17
CA ILE A 92 0.59 4.45 13.72
C ILE A 92 0.58 4.53 15.26
N LEU A 93 1.74 4.41 15.92
CA LEU A 93 1.83 4.55 17.37
C LEU A 93 1.38 5.95 17.83
N ILE A 94 1.83 7.01 17.16
CA ILE A 94 1.43 8.39 17.49
C ILE A 94 -0.08 8.56 17.31
N VAL A 95 -0.61 8.21 16.14
CA VAL A 95 -2.04 8.37 15.83
C VAL A 95 -2.90 7.55 16.79
N THR A 96 -2.53 6.31 17.09
CA THR A 96 -3.28 5.46 18.03
C THR A 96 -3.22 6.00 19.46
N LEU A 97 -2.08 6.52 19.92
CA LEU A 97 -1.96 7.15 21.23
C LEU A 97 -2.76 8.46 21.32
N SER A 98 -2.78 9.27 20.26
CA SER A 98 -3.59 10.49 20.18
C SER A 98 -5.08 10.17 20.26
N VAL A 99 -5.56 9.22 19.45
CA VAL A 99 -6.96 8.79 19.48
C VAL A 99 -7.33 8.20 20.84
N LEU A 100 -6.43 7.43 21.47
CA LEU A 100 -6.64 6.88 22.81
C LEU A 100 -6.73 7.99 23.88
N PHE A 101 -5.88 9.02 23.78
CA PHE A 101 -5.91 10.16 24.69
C PHE A 101 -7.21 10.96 24.59
N ASP A 102 -7.68 11.22 23.37
CA ASP A 102 -8.93 11.94 23.13
C ASP A 102 -10.15 11.18 23.70
N GLN A 103 -10.17 9.84 23.60
CA GLN A 103 -11.25 9.01 24.17
C GLN A 103 -11.23 8.97 25.71
N LEU A 104 -10.08 9.19 26.34
CA LEU A 104 -9.94 9.17 27.80
C LEU A 104 -10.24 10.54 28.47
N MET A 105 -10.34 11.61 27.67
CA MET A 105 -10.51 12.99 28.12
C MET A 105 -11.90 13.59 27.83
N ILE A 106 -12.88 12.77 27.46
CA ILE A 106 -14.29 13.20 27.40
C ILE A 106 -14.88 13.03 28.81
N PRO A 107 -15.10 14.11 29.59
CA PRO A 107 -15.83 13.98 30.85
C PRO A 107 -17.29 13.64 30.56
N LEU A 108 -17.86 12.78 31.40
CA LEU A 108 -19.23 12.26 31.35
C LEU A 108 -20.27 13.36 31.58
#